data_AF-A0A327JCZ0-F1
#
_entry.id   AF-A0A327JCZ0-F1
#
_cell.length_a   1.000
_cell.length_b   1.000
_cell.length_c   1.000
_cell.angle_alpha   90.00
_cell.angle_beta   90.00
_cell.angle_gamma   90.00
#
_symmetry.space_group_name_H-M   'P 1'
#
loop_
_entity.id
_entity.type
_entity.pdbx_description
1 polymer ?
#
loop_
_entity_poly.entity_id
_entity_poly.type
_entity_poly.pdbx_seq_one_letter_code
_entity_poly.pdbx_strand_id
1 'polypeptide(L)'
;ENHVFVNMITSKCTKSDECGFSIEVNGQNGVFYYHSRQKNQFLLRAGLTEQMITMPDTWLTDPENEFYGWADSFRVQLIQWM
;
A
#
# COMPACT_ATOMS: atom_id res chain seq x y z
N GLU A 1 8.76 -24.63 -4.38
CA GLU A 1 7.88 -23.54 -3.92
C GLU A 1 8.71 -22.55 -3.14
N ASN A 2 8.47 -21.24 -3.25
CA ASN A 2 9.36 -20.20 -2.70
C ASN A 2 9.11 -19.88 -1.20
N HIS A 3 8.42 -20.76 -0.46
CA HIS A 3 8.11 -20.57 0.98
C HIS A 3 7.48 -19.21 1.35
N VAL A 4 6.77 -18.58 0.41
CA VAL A 4 6.02 -17.34 0.65
C VAL A 4 4.63 -17.69 1.19
N PHE A 5 4.20 -16.98 2.23
CA PHE A 5 2.85 -17.09 2.78
C PHE A 5 2.04 -15.82 2.47
N VAL A 6 0.78 -16.01 2.09
CA VAL A 6 -0.17 -14.93 1.84
C VAL A 6 -1.36 -15.10 2.77
N ASN A 7 -1.66 -14.04 3.53
CA ASN A 7 -2.86 -13.97 4.37
C ASN A 7 -3.77 -12.87 3.86
N MET A 8 -5.05 -13.17 3.71
CA MET A 8 -6.08 -12.20 3.31
C MET A 8 -7.16 -12.17 4.37
N ILE A 9 -7.40 -10.98 4.94
CA ILE A 9 -8.43 -10.76 5.94
C ILE A 9 -9.43 -9.76 5.37
N THR A 10 -10.71 -10.14 5.39
CA THR A 10 -11.82 -9.26 5.00
C THR A 10 -12.82 -9.19 6.14
N SER A 11 -13.30 -8.00 6.47
CA SER A 11 -14.28 -7.79 7.53
C SER A 11 -15.27 -6.71 7.13
N LYS A 12 -16.56 -6.97 7.39
CA LYS A 12 -17.63 -5.96 7.27
C LYS A 12 -17.95 -5.27 8.61
N CYS A 13 -17.32 -5.72 9.69
CA CYS A 13 -17.59 -5.28 11.06
C CYS A 13 -16.43 -4.46 11.66
N THR A 14 -15.44 -4.08 10.86
CA THR A 14 -14.34 -3.22 11.28
C THR A 14 -14.88 -1.86 11.71
N LYS A 15 -14.33 -1.28 12.78
CA LYS A 15 -14.72 0.07 13.20
C LYS A 15 -14.47 1.06 12.07
N SER A 16 -15.32 2.07 11.95
CA SER A 16 -15.26 3.02 10.84
C SER A 16 -13.90 3.71 10.72
N ASP A 17 -13.25 4.03 11.84
CA ASP A 17 -11.94 4.68 11.92
C ASP A 17 -10.76 3.77 11.54
N GLU A 18 -10.94 2.47 11.67
CA GLU A 18 -9.99 1.42 11.28
C GLU A 18 -10.32 0.82 9.89
N CYS A 19 -11.45 1.20 9.29
CA CYS A 19 -11.89 0.68 8.00
C CYS A 19 -11.00 1.23 6.86
N GLY A 20 -10.50 0.32 6.03
CA GLY A 20 -9.64 0.61 4.90
C GLY A 20 -9.04 -0.64 4.29
N PHE A 21 -8.19 -0.42 3.30
CA PHE A 21 -7.36 -1.44 2.68
C PHE A 21 -5.93 -1.29 3.20
N SER A 22 -5.33 -2.39 3.63
CA SER A 22 -3.94 -2.42 4.09
C SER A 22 -3.16 -3.55 3.43
N ILE A 23 -1.86 -3.31 3.30
CA ILE A 23 -0.90 -4.31 2.83
C ILE A 23 0.26 -4.30 3.81
N GLU A 24 0.64 -5.49 4.28
CA GLU A 24 1.89 -5.70 5.00
C GLU A 24 2.75 -6.72 4.25
N VAL A 25 3.97 -6.35 3.92
CA VAL A 25 4.95 -7.23 3.28
C VAL A 25 6.10 -7.46 4.24
N ASN A 26 6.19 -8.67 4.77
CA ASN A 26 7.25 -9.10 5.67
C ASN A 26 8.37 -9.75 4.85
N GLY A 27 9.48 -9.04 4.69
CA GLY A 27 10.68 -9.51 4.01
C GLY A 27 11.82 -9.82 5.00
N GLN A 28 12.90 -10.40 4.49
CA GLN A 28 14.08 -10.72 5.30
C GLN A 28 14.70 -9.50 5.98
N ASN A 29 14.66 -8.33 5.32
CA ASN A 29 15.33 -7.11 5.77
C ASN A 29 14.39 -6.12 6.45
N GLY A 30 13.10 -6.44 6.56
CA GLY A 30 12.15 -5.54 7.16
C GLY A 30 10.71 -5.77 6.75
N VAL A 31 9.85 -4.92 7.29
CA VAL A 31 8.42 -4.90 7.05
C VAL A 31 8.07 -3.62 6.34
N PHE A 32 7.32 -3.75 5.26
CA PHE A 32 6.65 -2.65 4.59
C PHE A 32 5.17 -2.68 4.95
N TYR A 33 4.62 -1.55 5.35
CA TYR A 33 3.21 -1.41 5.68
C TYR A 33 2.58 -0.19 5.00
N TYR A 34 1.37 -0.41 4.48
CA TYR A 34 0.53 0.59 3.84
C TYR A 34 -0.91 0.51 4.38
N HIS A 35 -1.58 1.67 4.49
CA HIS A 35 -3.01 1.75 4.80
C HIS A 35 -3.70 2.87 4.01
N SER A 36 -4.85 2.59 3.39
CA SER A 36 -5.56 3.52 2.50
C SER A 36 -6.10 4.80 3.15
N ARG A 37 -6.06 4.89 4.49
CA ARG A 37 -6.35 6.14 5.24
C ARG A 37 -5.15 7.09 5.31
N GLN A 38 -3.94 6.58 5.11
CA GLN A 38 -2.69 7.33 5.06
C GLN A 38 -2.10 7.18 3.66
N LYS A 39 -2.89 7.58 2.65
CA LYS A 39 -2.68 7.20 1.24
C LYS A 39 -1.23 7.40 0.76
N ASN A 40 -0.62 8.54 1.04
CA ASN A 40 0.73 8.85 0.58
C ASN A 40 1.82 8.51 1.59
N GLN A 41 1.51 7.80 2.67
CA GLN A 41 2.46 7.48 3.73
C GLN A 41 2.64 5.97 3.90
N PHE A 42 3.90 5.59 4.07
CA PHE A 42 4.32 4.20 4.17
C PHE A 42 5.17 4.05 5.42
N LEU A 43 4.95 2.96 6.14
CA LEU A 43 5.76 2.59 7.28
C LEU A 43 6.76 1.51 6.85
N LEU A 44 8.05 1.82 6.99
CA LEU A 44 9.13 0.85 6.89
C LEU A 44 9.63 0.52 8.29
N ARG A 45 9.73 -0.78 8.59
CA ARG A 45 10.36 -1.28 9.81
C ARG A 45 11.55 -2.14 9.47
N ALA A 46 12.73 -1.81 9.98
CA ALA A 46 13.95 -2.60 9.84
C ALA A 46 14.53 -2.87 11.25
N GLY A 47 14.30 -4.08 11.76
CA GLY A 47 14.66 -4.43 13.14
C GLY A 47 13.90 -3.57 14.15
N LEU A 48 14.62 -2.76 14.94
CA LEU A 48 14.05 -1.83 15.92
C LEU A 48 13.81 -0.42 15.35
N THR A 49 14.20 -0.17 14.10
CA THR A 49 14.06 1.14 13.47
C THR A 49 12.76 1.19 12.69
N GLU A 50 11.97 2.24 12.93
CA GLU A 50 10.78 2.57 12.16
C GLU A 50 10.98 3.90 11.44
N GLN A 51 10.54 3.96 10.19
CA GLN A 51 10.58 5.17 9.39
C GLN A 51 9.28 5.34 8.62
N MET A 52 8.69 6.53 8.74
CA MET A 52 7.63 6.96 7.84
C MET A 52 8.24 7.57 6.58
N ILE A 53 7.82 7.06 5.42
CA ILE A 53 8.15 7.62 4.11
C ILE A 53 6.89 8.22 3.53
N THR A 54 6.99 9.46 3.06
CA THR A 54 5.94 10.11 2.28
C THR A 54 6.27 10.01 0.80
N MET A 55 5.34 9.51 0.00
CA MET A 55 5.48 9.45 -1.45
C MET A 55 5.24 10.84 -2.07
N PRO A 56 5.86 11.12 -3.24
CA PRO A 56 5.60 12.33 -3.99
C PRO A 56 4.12 12.44 -4.39
N ASP A 57 3.68 13.68 -4.61
CA ASP A 57 2.32 13.95 -5.07
C ASP A 57 2.04 13.31 -6.45
N THR A 58 0.85 12.74 -6.59
CA THR A 58 0.36 12.15 -7.84
C THR A 58 -0.18 13.23 -8.78
N TRP A 59 -0.10 12.99 -10.08
CA TRP A 59 -0.65 13.86 -11.11
C TRP A 59 -2.13 13.61 -11.34
N LEU A 60 -2.57 12.37 -11.16
CA LEU A 60 -3.97 11.96 -11.25
C LEU A 60 -4.54 11.62 -9.87
N THR A 61 -5.85 11.81 -9.76
CA THR A 61 -6.62 11.37 -8.59
C THR A 61 -6.89 9.88 -8.68
N ASP A 62 -6.52 9.16 -7.64
CA ASP A 62 -6.86 7.74 -7.53
C ASP A 62 -8.37 7.56 -7.28
N PRO A 63 -8.99 6.50 -7.83
CA PRO A 63 -10.35 6.13 -7.48
C PRO A 63 -10.52 5.90 -5.97
N GLU A 64 -11.76 5.96 -5.50
CA GLU A 64 -12.05 5.63 -4.10
C GLU A 64 -11.62 4.19 -3.78
N ASN A 65 -10.99 4.00 -2.63
CA ASN A 65 -10.48 2.73 -2.10
C ASN A 65 -9.31 2.09 -2.88
N GLU A 66 -8.71 2.79 -3.84
CA GLU A 66 -7.51 2.30 -4.54
C GLU A 66 -6.20 2.69 -3.82
N PHE A 67 -5.11 2.07 -4.27
CA PHE A 67 -3.76 2.40 -3.82
C PHE A 67 -3.33 3.79 -4.30
N TYR A 68 -2.53 4.50 -3.50
CA TYR A 68 -2.03 5.82 -3.87
C TYR A 68 -1.09 5.78 -5.08
N GLY A 69 -1.34 6.61 -6.09
CA GLY A 69 -0.60 6.61 -7.36
C GLY A 69 -1.00 5.49 -8.30
N TRP A 70 -2.12 4.81 -8.04
CA TRP A 70 -2.71 3.83 -8.94
C TRP A 70 -3.02 4.43 -10.30
N ALA A 71 -3.67 5.60 -10.33
CA ALA A 71 -4.08 6.24 -11.58
C ALA A 71 -2.88 6.62 -12.47
N ASP A 72 -1.81 7.14 -11.86
CA ASP A 72 -0.57 7.46 -12.57
C ASP A 72 0.13 6.20 -13.08
N SER A 73 0.24 5.18 -12.23
CA SER A 73 0.86 3.90 -12.61
C SER A 73 0.11 3.24 -13.77
N PHE A 74 -1.22 3.25 -13.72
CA PHE A 74 -2.07 2.74 -14.78
C PHE A 74 -1.92 3.54 -16.08
N ARG A 75 -1.85 4.88 -15.99
CA ARG A 75 -1.59 5.74 -17.14
C ARG A 75 -0.24 5.41 -17.81
N VAL A 76 0.82 5.22 -17.02
CA VAL A 76 2.15 4.86 -17.56
C VAL A 76 2.09 3.51 -18.28
N GLN A 77 1.44 2.51 -17.69
CA GLN A 77 1.28 1.18 -18.31
C GLN A 77 0.50 1.26 -19.63
N LEU A 78 -0.59 2.03 -19.68
CA LEU A 78 -1.37 2.24 -20.90
C LEU A 78 -0.53 2.87 -22.02
N ILE A 79 0.30 3.88 -21.69
CA ILE A 79 1.19 4.51 -22.67
C ILE A 79 2.21 3.51 -23.22
N GLN A 80 2.73 2.60 -22.40
CA GLN A 80 3.70 1.59 -22.81
C GLN A 80 3.12 0.50 -23.73
N TRP A 81 1.80 0.30 -23.71
CA TRP A 81 1.13 -0.72 -24.53
C TRP A 81 0.71 -0.22 -25.92
N MET A 82 0.68 1.10 -26.13
CA MET A 82 0.38 1.72 -27.42
C MET A 82 1.64 1.88 -28.27
#